data_AF-A0A3A9SHN2-F1
#
_entry.id   AF-A0A3A9SHN2-F1
#
_cell.length_a   1.000
_cell.length_b   1.000
_cell.length_c   1.000
_cell.angle_alpha   90.00
_cell.angle_beta   90.00
_cell.angle_gamma   90.00
#
_symmetry.space_group_name_H-M   'P 1'
#
loop_
_entity.id
_entity.type
_entity.pdbx_description
1 polymer ?
#
loop_
_entity_poly.entity_id
_entity_poly.type
_entity_poly.pdbx_seq_one_letter_code
_entity_poly.pdbx_strand_id
1 'polypeptide(L)'
;MEIRNTETIGGRIRELREASGIGQKELAAEFFLSNKSVISAYERETRTLPIDVLLKYSERFQVSTDWILKGVDEVHVNTLQEAGVEEIEKLYSNLKSAEVRAVAVAQLKALALLDR
;
A
#
# COMPACT_ATOMS: atom_id res chain seq x y z
N MET A 1 25.02 -9.28 -8.36
CA MET A 1 23.59 -8.96 -8.19
C MET A 1 23.14 -9.79 -7.01
N GLU A 2 22.97 -9.17 -5.83
CA GLU A 2 22.50 -9.94 -4.66
C GLU A 2 21.10 -10.47 -4.95
N ILE A 3 20.85 -11.71 -4.53
CA ILE A 3 19.58 -12.41 -4.71
C ILE A 3 18.51 -11.62 -3.95
N ARG A 4 17.45 -11.21 -4.65
CA ARG A 4 16.25 -10.59 -4.05
C ARG A 4 15.67 -11.58 -3.05
N ASN A 5 15.75 -11.27 -1.76
CA ASN A 5 15.14 -12.07 -0.71
C ASN A 5 14.02 -11.26 -0.07
N THR A 6 12.78 -11.64 -0.33
CA THR A 6 11.56 -11.05 0.25
C THR A 6 10.87 -12.01 1.24
N GLU A 7 11.54 -13.09 1.64
CA GLU A 7 11.00 -14.08 2.60
C GLU A 7 10.88 -13.48 4.01
N THR A 8 11.75 -12.53 4.35
CA THR A 8 11.81 -11.88 5.67
C THR A 8 11.35 -10.42 5.64
N ILE A 9 11.04 -9.85 6.82
CA ILE A 9 10.68 -8.43 6.94
C ILE A 9 11.86 -7.56 6.50
N GLY A 10 13.06 -7.90 6.98
CA GLY A 10 14.30 -7.21 6.62
C GLY A 10 14.57 -7.25 5.11
N GLY A 11 14.30 -8.39 4.48
CA GLY A 11 14.39 -8.55 3.04
C GLY A 11 13.40 -7.68 2.26
N ARG A 12 12.13 -7.64 2.69
CA ARG A 12 11.09 -6.81 2.06
C ARG A 12 11.37 -5.32 2.15
N ILE A 13 11.75 -4.81 3.31
CA ILE A 13 12.08 -3.37 3.47
C ILE A 13 13.36 -2.99 2.71
N ARG A 14 14.29 -3.93 2.55
CA ARG A 14 15.48 -3.76 1.73
C ARG A 14 15.11 -3.64 0.25
N GLU A 15 14.24 -4.51 -0.25
CA GLU A 15 13.75 -4.47 -1.64
C GLU A 15 13.06 -3.13 -1.93
N LEU A 16 12.18 -2.64 -1.03
CA LEU A 16 11.53 -1.33 -1.19
C LEU A 16 12.56 -0.20 -1.36
N ARG A 17 13.59 -0.19 -0.52
CA ARG A 17 14.66 0.82 -0.57
C ARG A 17 15.47 0.73 -1.87
N GLU A 18 15.87 -0.49 -2.26
CA GLU A 18 16.70 -0.71 -3.46
C GLU A 18 15.91 -0.44 -4.75
N ALA A 19 14.63 -0.82 -4.80
CA ALA A 19 13.73 -0.51 -5.91
C ALA A 19 13.50 0.99 -6.08
N SER A 20 13.57 1.78 -5.00
CA SER A 20 13.49 3.24 -5.07
C SER A 20 14.83 3.92 -5.36
N GLY A 21 15.92 3.16 -5.55
CA GLY A 21 17.23 3.68 -5.93
C GLY A 21 17.99 4.47 -4.86
N ILE A 22 17.60 4.37 -3.57
CA ILE A 22 18.23 5.13 -2.48
C ILE A 22 19.13 4.25 -1.60
N GLY A 23 20.16 4.87 -1.03
CA GLY A 23 21.07 4.21 -0.09
C GLY A 23 20.54 4.16 1.35
N GLN A 24 21.08 3.27 2.18
CA GLN A 24 20.74 3.18 3.61
C GLN A 24 20.98 4.50 4.38
N LYS A 25 21.97 5.29 3.97
CA LYS A 25 22.28 6.60 4.59
C LYS A 25 21.19 7.62 4.28
N GLU A 26 20.67 7.63 3.06
CA GLU A 26 19.61 8.54 2.63
C GLU A 26 18.30 8.18 3.33
N LEU A 27 17.92 6.89 3.32
CA LEU A 27 16.71 6.45 4.02
C LEU A 27 16.77 6.71 5.53
N ALA A 28 17.94 6.54 6.16
CA ALA A 28 18.12 6.89 7.58
C ALA A 28 17.89 8.39 7.83
N ALA A 29 18.36 9.26 6.95
CA ALA A 29 18.14 10.70 7.04
C ALA A 29 16.66 11.06 6.83
N GLU A 30 15.99 10.47 5.82
CA GLU A 30 14.56 10.65 5.57
C GLU A 30 13.71 10.22 6.78
N PHE A 31 14.10 9.14 7.47
CA PHE A 31 13.37 8.62 8.63
C PHE A 31 13.78 9.27 9.96
N PHE A 32 14.65 10.28 9.93
CA PHE A 32 15.19 10.93 11.14
C PHE A 32 15.86 9.94 12.11
N LEU A 33 16.57 8.95 11.57
CA LEU A 33 17.32 7.94 12.31
C LEU A 33 18.79 8.34 12.44
N SER A 34 19.44 7.84 13.50
CA SER A 34 20.79 8.30 13.88
C SER A 34 21.88 8.01 12.85
N ASN A 35 21.81 6.88 12.11
CA ASN A 35 22.77 6.55 11.06
C ASN A 35 22.28 5.39 10.16
N LYS A 36 23.02 5.16 9.06
CA LYS A 36 22.76 4.06 8.11
C LYS A 36 22.78 2.66 8.73
N SER A 37 23.53 2.46 9.81
CA SER A 37 23.67 1.15 10.45
C SER A 37 22.37 0.73 11.13
N VAL A 38 21.50 1.68 11.49
CA VAL A 38 20.16 1.39 12.00
C VAL A 38 19.30 0.73 10.91
N ILE A 39 19.27 1.30 9.70
CA ILE A 39 18.59 0.70 8.55
C ILE A 39 19.18 -0.67 8.22
N SER A 40 20.52 -0.79 8.15
CA SER A 40 21.19 -2.08 7.93
C SER A 40 20.84 -3.13 8.99
N ALA A 41 20.63 -2.72 10.25
CA ALA A 41 20.26 -3.64 11.32
C ALA A 41 18.83 -4.16 11.16
N TYR A 42 17.91 -3.33 10.65
CA TYR A 42 16.55 -3.75 10.29
C TYR A 42 16.55 -4.69 9.09
N GLU A 43 17.28 -4.34 8.02
CA GLU A 43 17.33 -5.14 6.79
C GLU A 43 17.95 -6.53 6.98
N ARG A 44 18.84 -6.68 7.98
CA ARG A 44 19.45 -7.96 8.35
C ARG A 44 18.75 -8.64 9.53
N GLU A 45 17.65 -8.08 10.02
CA GLU A 45 16.88 -8.58 11.18
C GLU A 45 17.71 -8.78 12.46
N THR A 46 18.86 -8.12 12.56
CA THR A 46 19.68 -8.09 13.79
C THR A 46 19.08 -7.18 14.87
N ARG A 47 18.08 -6.37 14.48
CA ARG A 47 17.30 -5.50 15.36
C ARG A 47 15.84 -5.54 14.92
N THR A 48 14.93 -5.69 15.88
CA THR A 48 13.49 -5.60 15.64
C THR A 48 13.13 -4.25 15.03
N LEU A 49 12.29 -4.26 13.99
CA LEU A 49 11.73 -3.07 13.35
C LEU A 49 10.67 -2.44 14.27
N PRO A 50 10.88 -1.22 14.79
CA PRO A 50 9.89 -0.53 15.61
C PRO A 50 8.64 -0.15 14.80
N ILE A 51 7.48 -0.06 15.47
CA ILE A 51 6.18 0.24 14.83
C ILE A 51 6.20 1.60 14.12
N ASP A 52 6.80 2.62 14.72
CA ASP A 52 6.92 3.96 14.11
C ASP A 52 7.76 3.93 12.83
N VAL A 53 8.79 3.09 12.76
CA VAL A 53 9.61 2.91 11.56
C VAL A 53 8.85 2.09 10.51
N LEU A 54 8.08 1.07 10.91
CA LEU A 54 7.20 0.32 10.03
C LEU A 54 6.17 1.21 9.33
N LEU A 55 5.54 2.13 10.07
CA LEU A 55 4.61 3.12 9.50
C LEU A 55 5.30 4.04 8.50
N LYS A 56 6.51 4.53 8.83
CA LYS A 56 7.32 5.31 7.88
C LYS A 56 7.62 4.56 6.58
N TYR A 57 7.92 3.25 6.64
CA TYR A 57 8.07 2.42 5.44
C TYR A 57 6.76 2.35 4.64
N SER A 58 5.64 2.07 5.31
CA SER A 58 4.33 1.98 4.67
C SER A 58 3.97 3.26 3.91
N GLU A 59 4.10 4.43 4.56
CA GLU A 59 3.82 5.73 3.96
C GLU A 59 4.79 6.10 2.83
N ARG A 60 6.10 5.89 3.05
CA ARG A 60 7.15 6.28 2.09
C ARG A 60 7.10 5.48 0.79
N PHE A 61 6.75 4.21 0.89
CA PHE A 61 6.77 3.29 -0.26
C PHE A 61 5.38 2.90 -0.75
N GLN A 62 4.31 3.47 -0.17
CA GLN A 62 2.92 3.27 -0.57
C GLN A 62 2.53 1.78 -0.58
N VAL A 63 2.95 1.05 0.47
CA VAL A 63 2.60 -0.36 0.69
C VAL A 63 1.90 -0.52 2.04
N SER A 64 1.10 -1.58 2.21
CA SER A 64 0.50 -1.87 3.51
C SER A 64 1.53 -2.39 4.51
N THR A 65 1.30 -2.12 5.80
CA THR A 65 2.09 -2.75 6.88
C THR A 65 1.94 -4.27 6.86
N ASP A 66 0.76 -4.78 6.50
CA ASP A 66 0.49 -6.21 6.32
C ASP A 66 1.41 -6.86 5.27
N TRP A 67 1.64 -6.20 4.14
CA TRP A 67 2.60 -6.69 3.13
C TRP A 67 4.02 -6.73 3.69
N ILE A 68 4.45 -5.68 4.39
CA ILE A 68 5.79 -5.63 5.01
C ILE A 68 5.95 -6.77 6.02
N LEU A 69 4.93 -7.04 6.83
CA LEU A 69 4.97 -8.03 7.90
C LEU A 69 4.83 -9.46 7.40
N LYS A 70 3.87 -9.72 6.51
CA LYS A 70 3.48 -11.08 6.08
C LYS A 70 4.09 -11.49 4.73
N GLY A 71 4.49 -10.54 3.89
CA GLY A 71 5.04 -10.81 2.55
C GLY A 71 4.04 -11.36 1.54
N VAL A 72 2.75 -11.33 1.87
CA VAL A 72 1.66 -11.66 0.96
C VAL A 72 0.96 -10.38 0.55
N ASP A 73 0.83 -10.16 -0.75
CA ASP A 73 -0.19 -9.29 -1.31
C ASP A 73 -1.56 -9.96 -1.08
N GLU A 74 -2.01 -10.03 0.18
CA GLU A 74 -3.45 -9.96 0.37
C GLU A 74 -3.82 -8.56 -0.08
N VAL A 75 -4.21 -8.49 -1.36
CA VAL A 75 -4.88 -7.34 -1.97
C VAL A 75 -5.88 -6.86 -0.94
N HIS A 76 -5.52 -5.81 -0.22
CA HIS A 76 -6.43 -5.21 0.72
C HIS A 76 -7.56 -4.67 -0.14
N VAL A 77 -8.71 -5.33 -0.03
CA VAL A 77 -9.95 -5.06 -0.78
C VAL A 77 -10.39 -3.59 -0.63
N ASN A 78 -9.80 -2.85 0.30
CA ASN A 78 -10.04 -1.43 0.54
C ASN A 78 -9.58 -0.51 -0.60
N THR A 79 -8.48 -0.80 -1.32
CA THR A 79 -8.08 0.05 -2.46
C THR A 79 -9.04 -0.11 -3.65
N LEU A 80 -9.63 -1.31 -3.82
CA LEU A 80 -10.66 -1.58 -4.83
C LEU A 80 -12.02 -0.97 -4.45
N GLN A 81 -12.35 -0.93 -3.15
CA GLN A 81 -13.57 -0.27 -2.68
C GLN A 81 -13.53 1.25 -2.89
N GLU A 82 -12.43 1.91 -2.54
CA GLU A 82 -12.30 3.37 -2.71
C GLU A 82 -12.21 3.76 -4.19
N ALA A 83 -11.43 3.03 -5.00
CA ALA A 83 -11.32 3.26 -6.44
C ALA A 83 -12.66 3.00 -7.17
N GLY A 84 -13.40 1.95 -6.78
CA GLY A 84 -14.71 1.65 -7.35
C GLY A 84 -15.75 2.71 -7.04
N VAL A 85 -15.73 3.28 -5.82
CA VAL A 85 -16.64 4.37 -5.45
C VAL A 85 -16.33 5.64 -6.23
N GLU A 86 -15.05 6.03 -6.34
CA GLU A 86 -14.65 7.22 -7.11
C GLU A 86 -15.02 7.09 -8.60
N GLU A 87 -14.84 5.90 -9.19
CA GLU A 87 -15.23 5.64 -10.57
C GLU A 87 -16.76 5.73 -10.77
N ILE A 88 -17.54 5.16 -9.84
CA ILE A 88 -19.01 5.27 -9.87
C ILE A 88 -19.46 6.72 -9.77
N GLU A 89 -18.89 7.51 -8.86
CA GLU A 89 -19.24 8.93 -8.70
C GLU A 89 -18.93 9.73 -9.97
N LYS A 90 -17.78 9.49 -10.59
CA LYS A 90 -17.37 10.13 -11.84
C LYS A 90 -18.31 9.77 -12.99
N LEU A 91 -18.62 8.48 -13.15
CA LEU A 91 -19.55 8.02 -14.19
C LEU A 91 -20.94 8.61 -13.99
N TYR A 92 -21.45 8.59 -12.75
CA TYR A 92 -22.77 9.13 -12.41
C TYR A 92 -22.86 10.64 -12.67
N SER A 93 -21.82 11.40 -12.31
CA SER A 93 -21.76 12.85 -12.53
C SER A 93 -21.71 13.25 -14.01
N ASN A 94 -21.14 12.40 -14.86
CA ASN A 94 -21.07 12.63 -16.31
C ASN A 94 -22.41 12.35 -17.04
N LEU A 95 -23.38 11.73 -16.38
CA LEU A 95 -24.71 11.47 -16.96
C LEU A 95 -25.53 12.77 -17.04
N LYS A 96 -25.89 13.17 -18.26
CA LYS A 96 -26.56 14.46 -18.52
C LYS A 96 -28.06 14.45 -18.16
N SER A 97 -28.76 13.35 -18.43
CA SER A 97 -30.22 13.24 -18.22
C SER A 97 -30.57 12.75 -16.81
N ALA A 98 -31.62 13.32 -16.22
CA ALA A 98 -32.14 12.90 -14.92
C ALA A 98 -32.73 11.50 -14.97
N GLU A 99 -33.37 11.14 -16.08
CA GLU A 99 -33.95 9.83 -16.33
C GLU A 99 -32.88 8.74 -16.34
N VAL A 100 -31.74 9.00 -17.00
CA VAL A 100 -30.62 8.04 -17.05
C VAL A 100 -29.97 7.86 -15.67
N ARG A 101 -29.85 8.94 -14.88
CA ARG A 101 -29.38 8.85 -13.49
C ARG A 101 -30.33 8.01 -12.62
N ALA A 102 -31.63 8.15 -12.80
CA ALA A 102 -32.62 7.35 -12.08
C ALA A 102 -32.52 5.85 -12.42
N VAL A 103 -32.27 5.52 -13.70
CA VAL A 103 -32.03 4.14 -14.13
C VAL A 103 -30.75 3.56 -13.51
N ALA A 104 -29.65 4.32 -13.48
CA ALA A 104 -28.40 3.89 -12.85
C ALA A 104 -28.59 3.55 -11.36
N VAL A 105 -29.33 4.38 -10.62
CA VAL A 105 -29.67 4.10 -9.20
C VAL A 105 -30.53 2.85 -9.07
N ALA A 106 -31.50 2.64 -9.96
CA ALA A 106 -32.35 1.44 -9.94
C ALA A 106 -31.53 0.16 -10.19
N GLN A 107 -30.57 0.21 -11.10
CA GLN A 107 -29.67 -0.90 -11.40
C GLN A 107 -28.77 -1.24 -10.20
N LEU A 108 -28.16 -0.23 -9.57
CA LEU A 108 -27.35 -0.43 -8.36
C LEU A 108 -28.17 -1.05 -7.21
N LYS A 109 -29.42 -0.61 -7.04
CA LYS A 109 -30.35 -1.21 -6.06
C LYS A 109 -30.67 -2.67 -6.40
N ALA A 110 -30.86 -2.99 -7.68
CA ALA A 110 -31.11 -4.36 -8.10
C ALA A 110 -29.91 -5.27 -7.80
N LEU A 111 -28.69 -4.81 -8.09
CA LEU A 111 -27.46 -5.53 -7.75
C LEU A 111 -27.34 -5.75 -6.23
N ALA A 112 -27.60 -4.73 -5.41
CA ALA A 112 -27.58 -4.85 -3.95
C ALA A 112 -28.64 -5.81 -3.36
N LEU A 113 -29.70 -6.10 -4.12
CA LEU A 113 -30.70 -7.10 -3.75
C LEU A 113 -30.29 -8.52 -4.17
N LEU A 114 -29.50 -8.66 -5.22
CA LEU A 114 -28.99 -9.93 -5.74
C LEU A 114 -27.77 -10.44 -4.97
N ASP A 115 -27.02 -9.53 -4.33
CA ASP A 115 -25.84 -9.84 -3.51
C ASP A 115 -26.19 -10.25 -2.06
N ARG A 116 -27.37 -10.86 -1.86
CA ARG A 116 -27.88 -11.33 -0.55
C ARG A 116 -27.89 -12.85 -0.45
#